data_AF-A0A356QKU7-F1
#
_entry.id   AF-A0A356QKU7-F1
#
_cell.length_a   1.000
_cell.length_b   1.000
_cell.length_c   1.000
_cell.angle_alpha   90.00
_cell.angle_beta   90.00
_cell.angle_gamma   90.00
#
_symmetry.space_group_name_H-M   'P 1'
#
loop_
_entity.id
_entity.type
_entity.pdbx_description
1 polymer ?
#
loop_
_entity_poly.entity_id
_entity_poly.type
_entity_poly.pdbx_seq_one_letter_code
_entity_poly.pdbx_strand_id
1 'polypeptide(L)' 'ISSMSMTYGHSPTESVVAMLKDTDRDTGLDLELLEDIAGYFREVRKKYASFEGSLRGIDSRILVAQVPGGMLTK' A
#
# COMPACT_ATOMS: atom_id res chain seq x y z
N ILE A 1 5.23 -0.64 -0.96
CA ILE A 1 5.08 -1.49 -2.16
C ILE A 1 3.61 -1.72 -2.41
N SER A 2 3.11 -1.24 -3.53
CA SER A 2 1.69 -1.13 -3.91
C SER A 2 0.87 -2.40 -3.68
N SER A 3 1.44 -3.58 -3.97
CA SER A 3 0.75 -4.87 -3.79
C SER A 3 0.45 -5.25 -2.33
N MET A 4 1.10 -4.59 -1.36
CA MET A 4 0.95 -4.79 0.09
C MET A 4 0.54 -3.51 0.84
N SER A 5 0.22 -2.44 0.11
CA SER A 5 -0.11 -1.12 0.65
C SER A 5 -1.63 -0.89 0.73
N MET A 6 -2.03 0.28 1.25
CA MET A 6 -3.43 0.71 1.43
C MET A 6 -4.19 -0.07 2.51
N THR A 7 -5.49 0.24 2.66
CA THR A 7 -6.39 -0.25 3.72
C THR A 7 -5.83 0.02 5.12
N TYR A 8 -5.16 -0.97 5.69
CA TYR A 8 -4.56 -0.94 7.01
C TYR A 8 -3.04 -0.72 6.96
N GLY A 9 -2.46 -0.82 5.78
CA GLY A 9 -1.05 -0.59 5.52
C GLY A 9 -0.75 0.87 5.16
N HIS A 10 0.53 1.12 4.91
CA HIS A 10 1.01 2.43 4.48
C HIS A 10 0.63 2.72 3.03
N SER A 11 0.73 3.99 2.65
CA SER A 11 0.61 4.43 1.26
C SER A 11 1.56 3.65 0.33
N PRO A 12 1.19 3.42 -0.95
CA PRO A 12 2.07 2.81 -1.93
C PRO A 12 3.35 3.63 -2.11
N THR A 13 4.50 2.96 -2.01
CA THR A 13 5.82 3.58 -2.15
C THR A 13 5.96 4.18 -3.54
N GLU A 14 5.51 3.46 -4.56
CA GLU A 14 5.52 3.83 -5.98
C GLU A 14 4.75 5.13 -6.21
N SER A 15 3.58 5.30 -5.59
CA SER A 15 2.81 6.54 -5.70
C SER A 15 3.52 7.72 -5.04
N VAL A 16 4.18 7.51 -3.91
CA VAL A 16 4.96 8.56 -3.23
C VAL A 16 6.20 8.94 -4.05
N VAL A 17 6.92 7.95 -4.58
CA VAL A 17 8.09 8.15 -5.45
C VAL A 17 7.69 8.91 -6.72
N ALA A 18 6.64 8.46 -7.40
CA ALA A 18 6.15 9.10 -8.62
C ALA A 18 5.69 10.55 -8.38
N MET A 19 5.05 10.82 -7.24
CA MET A 19 4.61 12.16 -6.86
C MET A 19 5.78 13.13 -6.58
N LEU A 20 6.92 12.61 -6.10
CA LEU A 20 8.09 13.41 -5.75
C LEU A 20 9.11 13.54 -6.89
N LYS A 21 8.92 12.80 -7.99
CA LYS A 21 9.80 12.81 -9.14
C LYS A 21 9.93 14.21 -9.74
N ASP A 22 11.15 14.59 -10.13
CA ASP A 22 11.48 15.89 -10.72
C ASP A 22 11.22 17.09 -9.79
N THR A 23 11.11 16.85 -8.48
CA THR A 23 11.06 17.91 -7.45
C THR A 23 12.37 17.99 -6.68
N ASP A 24 12.56 19.04 -5.87
CA ASP A 24 13.69 19.15 -4.93
C ASP A 24 13.74 18.01 -3.90
N ARG A 25 12.66 17.21 -3.80
CA ARG A 25 12.52 16.08 -2.89
C ARG A 25 12.48 14.74 -3.64
N ASP A 26 12.98 14.69 -4.87
CA ASP A 26 13.09 13.44 -5.63
C ASP A 26 13.81 12.38 -4.79
N THR A 27 13.24 11.19 -4.78
CA THR A 27 13.73 10.06 -4.00
C THR A 27 14.87 9.32 -4.68
N GLY A 28 15.05 9.49 -5.99
CA GLY A 28 16.04 8.78 -6.79
C GLY A 28 15.78 7.27 -6.92
N LEU A 29 14.60 6.79 -6.53
CA LEU A 29 14.22 5.39 -6.65
C LEU A 29 13.67 5.07 -8.04
N ASP A 30 14.08 3.92 -8.58
CA ASP A 30 13.63 3.44 -9.88
C ASP A 30 12.23 2.83 -9.78
N LEU A 31 11.28 3.37 -10.54
CA LEU A 31 9.90 2.90 -10.56
C LEU A 31 9.77 1.52 -11.20
N GLU A 32 10.58 1.16 -12.19
CA GLU A 32 10.54 -0.15 -12.84
C GLU A 32 10.96 -1.25 -11.85
N LEU A 33 12.03 -1.01 -11.08
CA LEU A 33 12.46 -1.95 -10.03
C LEU A 33 11.42 -2.09 -8.92
N LEU A 34 10.75 -1.00 -8.54
CA LEU A 34 9.67 -1.05 -7.55
C LEU A 34 8.46 -1.84 -8.08
N GLU A 35 8.15 -1.73 -9.36
CA GLU A 35 7.08 -2.49 -10.00
C GLU A 35 7.40 -3.99 -10.05
N ASP A 36 8.64 -4.38 -10.33
CA ASP A 36 9.10 -5.77 -10.25
C ASP A 36 8.94 -6.34 -8.83
N ILE A 37 9.34 -5.57 -7.82
CA ILE A 37 9.15 -5.93 -6.40
C ILE A 37 7.64 -6.06 -6.08
N ALA A 38 6.81 -5.16 -6.60
CA ALA A 38 5.37 -5.23 -6.42
C ALA A 38 4.79 -6.51 -7.06
N GLY A 39 5.29 -6.90 -8.23
CA GLY A 39 4.99 -8.16 -8.92
C GLY A 39 5.29 -9.37 -8.04
N TYR A 40 6.50 -9.44 -7.47
CA TYR A 40 6.87 -10.51 -6.54
C TYR A 40 5.90 -10.61 -5.34
N PHE A 41 5.65 -9.49 -4.66
CA PHE A 41 4.78 -9.50 -3.47
C PHE A 41 3.32 -9.79 -3.80
N ARG A 42 2.86 -9.49 -5.03
CA ARG A 42 1.51 -9.87 -5.50
C ARG A 42 1.34 -11.38 -5.52
N GLU A 43 2.37 -12.12 -5.92
CA GLU A 43 2.36 -13.59 -5.87
C GLU A 43 2.51 -14.12 -4.44
N VAL A 44 3.36 -13.49 -3.62
CA VAL A 44 3.50 -13.86 -2.20
C VAL A 44 2.18 -13.71 -1.45
N ARG A 45 1.44 -12.61 -1.65
CA ARG A 45 0.17 -12.31 -0.97
C ARG A 45 -0.87 -13.41 -1.14
N LYS A 46 -0.92 -14.06 -2.32
CA LYS A 46 -1.84 -15.18 -2.59
C LYS A 46 -1.68 -16.33 -1.59
N LYS A 47 -0.47 -16.56 -1.06
CA LYS A 47 -0.20 -17.59 -0.05
C LYS A 47 -0.88 -17.32 1.29
N TYR A 48 -1.26 -16.07 1.54
CA TYR A 48 -1.86 -15.61 2.79
C TYR A 48 -3.34 -15.24 2.64
N ALA A 49 -3.99 -15.68 1.56
CA ALA A 49 -5.38 -15.33 1.25
C ALA A 49 -6.36 -15.64 2.40
N SER A 50 -6.10 -16.67 3.20
CA SER A 50 -6.90 -17.04 4.38
C SER A 50 -6.87 -16.02 5.51
N PHE A 51 -5.91 -15.09 5.51
CA PHE A 51 -5.72 -14.06 6.54
C PHE A 51 -6.07 -12.65 6.03
N GLU A 52 -6.60 -12.54 4.81
CA GLU A 52 -7.00 -11.25 4.24
C GLU A 52 -8.21 -10.68 4.98
N GLY A 53 -8.08 -9.42 5.43
CA GLY A 53 -9.19 -8.69 6.04
C GLY A 53 -10.34 -8.43 5.06
N SER A 54 -11.52 -8.15 5.62
CA SER A 54 -12.76 -7.89 4.87
C SER A 54 -12.76 -6.57 4.12
N LEU A 55 -11.95 -5.59 4.55
CA LEU A 55 -11.88 -4.27 3.93
C LEU A 55 -11.20 -4.34 2.56
N ARG A 56 -11.94 -3.93 1.54
CA ARG A 56 -11.45 -3.77 0.16
C ARG A 56 -11.50 -2.29 -0.21
N GLY A 57 -10.33 -1.68 -0.44
CA GLY A 57 -10.23 -0.28 -0.85
C GLY A 57 -10.31 0.72 0.31
N ILE A 58 -10.70 1.96 -0.01
CA ILE A 58 -10.70 3.10 0.92
C ILE A 58 -12.11 3.26 1.52
N ASP A 59 -12.21 3.34 2.86
CA ASP A 59 -13.43 3.69 3.57
C ASP A 59 -13.28 5.03 4.27
N SER A 60 -13.95 6.07 3.75
CA SER A 60 -13.87 7.44 4.29
C SER A 60 -14.48 7.57 5.68
N ARG A 61 -15.32 6.63 6.12
CA ARG A 61 -15.89 6.62 7.49
C ARG A 61 -14.80 6.44 8.56
N ILE A 62 -13.66 5.83 8.20
CA ILE A 62 -12.51 5.69 9.09
C ILE A 62 -11.97 7.06 9.51
N LEU A 63 -12.01 8.07 8.63
CA LEU A 63 -11.54 9.43 8.93
C LEU A 63 -12.39 10.11 10.00
N VAL A 64 -13.69 9.76 10.07
CA VAL A 64 -14.62 10.29 11.07
C VAL A 64 -14.54 9.50 12.36
N ALA A 65 -14.45 8.17 12.28
CA ALA A 65 -14.49 7.28 13.43
C ALA A 65 -13.16 7.22 14.22
N GLN A 66 -12.06 7.77 13.67
CA GLN A 66 -10.70 7.74 14.25
C GLN A 66 -10.24 6.35 14.72
N VAL A 67 -10.67 5.29 14.04
CA VAL A 67 -10.29 3.92 14.39
C VAL A 67 -8.90 3.62 13.79
N PRO A 68 -7.88 3.27 14.60
CA PRO A 68 -6.56 2.86 14.10
C PRO A 68 -6.68 1.63 13.18
N GLY A 69 -5.95 1.64 12.06
CA GLY A 69 -6.08 0.61 11.01
C GLY A 69 -5.93 -0.84 11.49
N GLY A 70 -5.05 -1.09 12.48
CA GLY A 70 -4.85 -2.44 13.05
C GLY A 70 -6.02 -2.99 13.88
N MET A 71 -7.02 -2.17 14.22
CA MET A 71 -8.19 -2.59 15.01
C MET A 71 -9.39 -3.04 14.16
N LEU A 72 -9.32 -2.89 12.84
CA LEU A 72 -10.43 -3.16 11.91
C LEU A 72 -10.37 -4.56 11.26
N THR A 73 -9.38 -5.37 11.63
CA THR A 73 -9.07 -6.68 11.02
C THR A 73 -9.74 -7.88 11.70
N LYS A 74 -10.97 -7.74 12.23
CA LYS A 74 -11.75 -8.88 12.75
C LYS A 74 -12.76 -9.41 11.75
#